data_AF-A0A846DEZ3-F1
#
_entry.id   AF-A0A846DEZ3-F1
#
_cell.length_a   1.000
_cell.length_b   1.000
_cell.length_c   1.000
_cell.angle_alpha   90.00
_cell.angle_beta   90.00
_cell.angle_gamma   90.00
#
_symmetry.space_group_name_H-M   'P 1'
#
loop_
_entity.id
_entity.type
_entity.pdbx_description
1 polymer ?
#
loop_
_entity_poly.entity_id
_entity_poly.type
_entity_poly.pdbx_seq_one_letter_code
_entity_poly.pdbx_strand_id
1 'polypeptide(L)'
;MNSTYINSYRHDKKLNPLSLLAQLSSRHANGCLQVSSGSVSWSIYLENGQLIYGSNSINPFDRLDHYLSRLSRRIPTLVSAVRVQVRLIFEANLNSHSNYPSDYQAICWLVNQHYLNSVQAASLIEELAEDVIGSLLSEKEGTYQLLETNPSEDLPKFCRLDLRTIVEHCYEQLQHQHSSNSKPVNNPYSSNSVVPIGNSTPLNSIHESSLNNSAPLEQRFQHHTSVNQQPTSTSKTYKIACIDDSTSVLNAINSFLEDKSFSVVMINDPVRALMQVIRIKPDLILLDVAMPNLDGYELCSLLRKHSLFKHTPIIMVTGNTGFLDRAKAKLVGASGYLTKPFNQSDLLKIVFKHLK
;
A
#
# COMPACT_ATOMS: atom_id res chain seq x y z
N MET A 1 -11.69 -21.34 -40.74
CA MET A 1 -11.97 -22.75 -40.41
C MET A 1 -11.79 -22.93 -38.92
N ASN A 2 -12.85 -23.43 -38.28
CA ASN A 2 -13.03 -23.90 -36.90
C ASN A 2 -12.70 -22.96 -35.73
N SER A 3 -13.68 -22.08 -35.46
CA SER A 3 -13.95 -21.53 -34.13
C SER A 3 -14.59 -22.62 -33.27
N THR A 4 -13.84 -23.22 -32.36
CA THR A 4 -14.38 -24.19 -31.40
C THR A 4 -14.79 -23.43 -30.13
N TYR A 5 -16.10 -23.27 -29.97
CA TYR A 5 -16.75 -22.82 -28.73
C TYR A 5 -16.31 -23.71 -27.57
N ILE A 6 -15.72 -23.12 -26.52
CA ILE A 6 -15.49 -23.80 -25.25
C ILE A 6 -16.47 -23.26 -24.23
N ASN A 7 -17.47 -24.10 -23.98
CA ASN A 7 -18.43 -24.08 -22.89
C ASN A 7 -17.97 -23.37 -21.60
N SER A 8 -18.51 -22.18 -21.37
CA SER A 8 -18.47 -21.48 -20.08
C SER A 8 -19.56 -22.03 -19.15
N TYR A 9 -19.33 -23.20 -18.56
CA TYR A 9 -20.14 -23.67 -17.43
C TYR A 9 -19.38 -23.40 -16.13
N ARG A 10 -19.75 -22.30 -15.45
CA ARG A 10 -19.38 -22.00 -14.06
C ARG A 10 -20.06 -23.03 -13.15
N HIS A 11 -19.38 -24.11 -12.86
CA HIS A 11 -19.61 -24.92 -11.66
C HIS A 11 -18.26 -25.05 -10.98
N ASP A 12 -18.19 -24.69 -9.69
CA ASP A 12 -16.99 -24.89 -8.88
C ASP A 12 -16.68 -26.39 -8.85
N LYS A 13 -15.64 -26.80 -9.59
CA LYS A 13 -15.12 -28.16 -9.49
C LYS A 13 -14.31 -28.26 -8.21
N LYS A 14 -14.32 -29.45 -7.60
CA LYS A 14 -13.38 -29.81 -6.54
C LYS A 14 -11.96 -29.66 -7.11
N LEU A 15 -11.24 -28.65 -6.65
CA LEU A 15 -9.88 -28.38 -7.07
C LEU A 15 -8.95 -29.20 -6.17
N ASN A 16 -8.02 -29.93 -6.78
CA ASN A 16 -6.91 -30.54 -6.07
C ASN A 16 -5.61 -29.96 -6.65
N PRO A 17 -5.13 -28.82 -6.09
CA PRO A 17 -3.95 -28.13 -6.59
C PRO A 17 -2.71 -29.02 -6.62
N LEU A 18 -2.54 -29.88 -5.60
CA LEU A 18 -1.40 -30.80 -5.51
C LEU A 18 -1.37 -31.76 -6.69
N SER A 19 -2.49 -32.45 -6.95
CA SER A 19 -2.57 -33.38 -8.07
C SER A 19 -2.40 -32.68 -9.41
N LEU A 20 -2.91 -31.45 -9.54
CA LEU A 20 -2.80 -30.65 -10.76
C LEU A 20 -1.34 -30.26 -11.04
N LEU A 21 -0.64 -29.71 -10.06
CA LEU A 21 0.77 -29.32 -10.19
C LEU A 21 1.67 -30.53 -10.47
N ALA A 22 1.44 -31.66 -9.80
CA ALA A 22 2.18 -32.91 -10.05
C ALA A 22 1.93 -33.45 -11.47
N GLN A 23 0.70 -33.36 -11.97
CA GLN A 23 0.35 -33.75 -13.34
C GLN A 23 1.05 -32.86 -14.38
N LEU A 24 1.13 -31.55 -14.14
CA LEU A 24 1.79 -30.61 -15.05
C LEU A 24 3.31 -30.81 -15.10
N SER A 25 3.92 -31.07 -13.94
CA SER A 25 5.34 -31.41 -13.86
C SER A 25 5.65 -32.72 -14.60
N SER A 26 4.91 -33.80 -14.31
CA SER A 26 5.13 -35.12 -14.94
C SER A 26 4.87 -35.17 -16.44
N ARG A 27 3.98 -34.31 -16.96
CA ARG A 27 3.68 -34.20 -18.39
C ARG A 27 4.60 -33.24 -19.14
N HIS A 28 5.57 -32.61 -18.46
CA HIS A 28 6.42 -31.58 -19.03
C HIS A 28 5.61 -30.45 -19.69
N ALA A 29 4.55 -30.00 -19.02
CA ALA A 29 3.63 -29.01 -19.57
C ALA A 29 4.34 -27.70 -19.93
N ASN A 30 3.87 -27.07 -21.01
CA ASN A 30 4.28 -25.74 -21.45
C ASN A 30 3.08 -24.80 -21.46
N GLY A 31 3.31 -23.53 -21.17
CA GLY A 31 2.29 -22.48 -21.26
C GLY A 31 1.91 -21.91 -19.90
N CYS A 32 0.68 -21.40 -19.77
CA CYS A 32 0.21 -20.75 -18.55
C CYS A 32 -0.99 -21.50 -17.98
N LEU A 33 -0.84 -22.05 -16.77
CA LEU A 33 -1.97 -22.54 -15.98
C LEU A 33 -2.65 -21.33 -15.32
N GLN A 34 -3.91 -21.12 -15.69
CA GLN A 34 -4.79 -20.16 -15.02
C GLN A 34 -5.72 -20.92 -14.07
N VAL A 35 -5.76 -20.49 -12.81
CA VAL A 35 -6.69 -21.01 -11.80
C VAL A 35 -7.53 -19.84 -11.28
N SER A 36 -8.80 -20.07 -11.00
CA SER A 36 -9.70 -19.07 -10.39
C SER A 36 -10.55 -19.72 -9.30
N SER A 37 -10.56 -19.13 -8.12
CA SER A 37 -11.36 -19.51 -6.94
C SER A 37 -11.97 -18.25 -6.35
N GLY A 38 -13.30 -18.14 -6.39
CA GLY A 38 -14.00 -16.92 -5.97
C GLY A 38 -13.53 -15.67 -6.72
N SER A 39 -12.97 -14.70 -5.99
CA SER A 39 -12.42 -13.45 -6.54
C SER A 39 -10.91 -13.49 -6.78
N VAL A 40 -10.26 -14.62 -6.47
CA VAL A 40 -8.82 -14.79 -6.62
C VAL A 40 -8.50 -15.58 -7.88
N SER A 41 -7.50 -15.12 -8.62
CA SER A 41 -6.95 -15.84 -9.76
C SER A 41 -5.45 -16.04 -9.62
N TRP A 42 -4.95 -17.16 -10.11
CA TRP A 42 -3.53 -17.51 -10.17
C TRP A 42 -3.13 -17.73 -11.63
N SER A 43 -1.91 -17.33 -11.97
CA SER A 43 -1.29 -17.57 -13.27
C SER A 43 0.09 -18.17 -13.03
N ILE A 44 0.28 -19.43 -13.42
CA ILE A 44 1.51 -20.20 -13.24
C ILE A 44 2.11 -20.49 -14.62
N TYR A 45 3.28 -19.93 -14.89
CA TYR A 45 3.97 -20.03 -16.17
C TYR A 45 4.96 -21.18 -16.14
N LEU A 46 4.84 -22.09 -17.10
CA LEU A 46 5.56 -23.35 -17.15
C LEU A 46 6.34 -23.51 -18.47
N GLU A 47 7.52 -24.09 -18.37
CA GLU A 47 8.33 -24.58 -19.48
C GLU A 47 8.86 -25.96 -19.13
N ASN A 48 8.56 -26.95 -19.96
CA ASN A 48 8.99 -28.34 -19.78
C ASN A 48 8.64 -28.91 -18.39
N GLY A 49 7.51 -28.48 -17.82
CA GLY A 49 7.06 -28.87 -16.47
C GLY A 49 7.75 -28.16 -15.31
N GLN A 50 8.64 -27.20 -15.60
CA GLN A 50 9.30 -26.37 -14.59
C GLN A 50 8.63 -25.00 -14.50
N LEU A 51 8.58 -24.43 -13.29
CA LEU A 51 8.01 -23.12 -13.05
C LEU A 51 9.00 -22.02 -13.45
N ILE A 52 8.54 -21.13 -14.32
CA ILE A 52 9.28 -19.92 -14.72
C ILE A 52 8.88 -18.73 -13.86
N TYR A 53 7.58 -18.57 -13.62
CA TYR A 53 7.04 -17.54 -12.74
C TYR A 53 5.62 -17.89 -12.27
N GLY A 54 5.24 -17.39 -11.11
CA GLY A 54 3.87 -17.46 -10.60
C GLY A 54 3.39 -16.07 -10.18
N SER A 55 2.13 -15.76 -10.47
CA SER A 55 1.45 -14.56 -9.96
C SER A 55 0.03 -14.90 -9.52
N ASN A 56 -0.57 -14.05 -8.70
CA ASN A 56 -1.99 -14.10 -8.38
C ASN A 56 -2.58 -12.70 -8.19
N SER A 57 -3.90 -12.61 -8.13
CA SER A 57 -4.61 -11.33 -7.96
C SER A 57 -4.58 -10.77 -6.52
N ILE A 58 -3.96 -11.47 -5.56
CA ILE A 58 -3.85 -11.02 -4.17
C ILE A 58 -2.68 -10.05 -4.03
N ASN A 59 -2.97 -8.75 -4.16
CA ASN A 59 -2.05 -7.63 -3.96
C ASN A 59 -0.61 -7.90 -4.49
N PRO A 60 -0.44 -8.20 -5.79
CA PRO A 60 0.84 -8.65 -6.35
C PRO A 60 1.99 -7.66 -6.11
N PHE A 61 1.72 -6.35 -6.15
CA PHE A 61 2.73 -5.32 -5.88
C PHE A 61 3.06 -5.14 -4.40
N ASP A 62 2.13 -5.41 -3.48
CA ASP A 62 2.47 -5.36 -2.05
C ASP A 62 3.39 -6.54 -1.70
N ARG A 63 3.15 -7.71 -2.29
CA ARG A 63 4.04 -8.87 -2.19
C ARG A 63 5.41 -8.59 -2.79
N LEU A 64 5.46 -8.07 -4.02
CA LEU A 64 6.72 -7.72 -4.69
C LEU A 64 7.50 -6.67 -3.89
N ASP A 65 6.85 -5.61 -3.42
CA ASP A 65 7.51 -4.56 -2.63
C ASP A 65 8.04 -5.08 -1.29
N HIS A 66 7.34 -6.01 -0.64
CA HIS A 66 7.82 -6.67 0.57
C HIS A 66 9.18 -7.35 0.34
N TYR A 67 9.28 -8.18 -0.72
CA TYR A 67 10.51 -8.89 -1.05
C TYR A 67 11.61 -7.96 -1.55
N LEU A 68 11.29 -6.98 -2.39
CA LEU A 68 12.25 -5.96 -2.83
C LEU A 68 12.79 -5.14 -1.65
N SER A 69 11.94 -4.82 -0.66
CA SER A 69 12.36 -4.12 0.56
C SER A 69 13.32 -4.98 1.38
N ARG A 70 13.10 -6.29 1.47
CA ARG A 70 14.03 -7.23 2.12
C ARG A 70 15.37 -7.31 1.36
N LEU A 71 15.33 -7.42 0.03
CA LEU A 71 16.51 -7.45 -0.83
C LEU A 71 17.31 -6.14 -0.80
N SER A 72 16.63 -4.99 -0.67
CA SER A 72 17.28 -3.67 -0.60
C SER A 72 18.27 -3.53 0.56
N ARG A 73 18.09 -4.31 1.64
CA ARG A 73 19.05 -4.35 2.76
C ARG A 73 20.41 -4.91 2.36
N ARG A 74 20.46 -5.71 1.28
CA ARG A 74 21.67 -6.34 0.73
C ARG A 74 22.11 -5.73 -0.59
N ILE A 75 21.24 -4.98 -1.26
CA ILE A 75 21.45 -4.45 -2.61
C ILE A 75 21.33 -2.91 -2.57
N PRO A 76 22.46 -2.18 -2.57
CA PRO A 76 22.46 -0.72 -2.45
C PRO A 76 21.76 0.01 -3.60
N THR A 77 21.64 -0.62 -4.77
CA THR A 77 20.98 -0.05 -5.96
C THR A 77 19.45 -0.04 -5.85
N LEU A 78 18.87 -0.90 -5.00
CA LEU A 78 17.43 -0.99 -4.78
C LEU A 78 16.94 0.01 -3.71
N VAL A 79 17.29 1.28 -3.89
CA VAL A 79 16.79 2.36 -3.02
C VAL A 79 15.27 2.47 -3.10
N SER A 80 14.67 3.07 -2.08
CA SER A 80 13.20 3.20 -1.97
C SER A 80 12.57 3.90 -3.16
N ALA A 81 13.24 4.92 -3.73
CA ALA A 81 12.83 5.57 -4.96
C ALA A 81 12.56 4.60 -6.12
N VAL A 82 13.42 3.58 -6.28
CA VAL A 82 13.30 2.59 -7.36
C VAL A 82 12.08 1.71 -7.13
N ARG A 83 11.83 1.28 -5.89
CA ARG A 83 10.65 0.45 -5.56
C ARG A 83 9.34 1.21 -5.77
N VAL A 84 9.30 2.49 -5.37
CA VAL A 84 8.14 3.37 -5.65
C VAL A 84 7.96 3.54 -7.15
N GLN A 85 9.05 3.78 -7.90
CA GLN A 85 9.00 3.92 -9.36
C GLN A 85 8.46 2.64 -10.04
N VAL A 86 8.88 1.46 -9.60
CA VAL A 86 8.35 0.17 -10.08
C VAL A 86 6.84 0.09 -9.87
N ARG A 87 6.37 0.41 -8.67
CA ARG A 87 4.94 0.40 -8.33
C ARG A 87 4.15 1.33 -9.25
N LEU A 88 4.65 2.53 -9.54
CA LEU A 88 3.99 3.45 -10.46
C LEU A 88 3.90 2.94 -11.89
N ILE A 89 4.99 2.39 -12.43
CA ILE A 89 5.06 2.02 -13.83
C ILE A 89 4.12 0.84 -14.10
N PHE A 90 4.01 -0.10 -13.16
CA PHE A 90 3.38 -1.39 -13.42
C PHE A 90 2.08 -1.65 -12.64
N GLU A 91 1.88 -1.07 -11.45
CA GLU A 91 0.60 -1.19 -10.72
C GLU A 91 -0.47 -0.26 -11.31
N ALA A 92 -0.09 0.92 -11.82
CA ALA A 92 -1.04 1.82 -12.49
C ALA A 92 -1.49 1.29 -13.86
N ASN A 93 -0.72 0.38 -14.46
CA ASN A 93 -0.90 -0.14 -15.82
C ASN A 93 -1.49 -1.57 -15.84
N LEU A 94 -2.30 -1.94 -14.84
CA LEU A 94 -2.99 -3.24 -14.75
C LEU A 94 -3.83 -3.60 -16.00
N ASN A 95 -4.09 -2.65 -16.90
CA ASN A 95 -4.85 -2.84 -18.14
C ASN A 95 -3.99 -2.87 -19.41
N SER A 96 -2.66 -2.87 -19.32
CA SER A 96 -1.82 -3.00 -20.51
C SER A 96 -1.96 -4.39 -21.12
N HIS A 97 -2.21 -4.47 -22.43
CA HIS A 97 -2.40 -5.72 -23.21
C HIS A 97 -1.14 -6.58 -23.36
N SER A 98 -0.27 -6.60 -22.35
CA SER A 98 0.90 -7.46 -22.31
C SER A 98 0.49 -8.92 -22.06
N ASN A 99 1.20 -9.86 -22.69
CA ASN A 99 1.03 -11.30 -22.48
C ASN A 99 1.48 -11.79 -21.07
N TYR A 100 1.92 -10.89 -20.18
CA TYR A 100 2.60 -11.24 -18.92
C TYR A 100 2.03 -10.49 -17.72
N PRO A 101 2.16 -11.05 -16.50
CA PRO A 101 1.79 -10.37 -15.27
C PRO A 101 2.61 -9.10 -15.05
N SER A 102 1.99 -8.05 -14.49
CA SER A 102 2.63 -6.73 -14.31
C SER A 102 3.76 -6.74 -13.28
N ASP A 103 3.65 -7.57 -12.24
CA ASP A 103 4.71 -7.84 -11.26
C ASP A 103 5.94 -8.52 -11.91
N TYR A 104 5.74 -9.42 -12.87
CA TYR A 104 6.85 -9.99 -13.63
C TYR A 104 7.55 -8.97 -14.54
N GLN A 105 6.76 -8.11 -15.20
CA GLN A 105 7.31 -7.03 -16.02
C GLN A 105 8.14 -6.07 -15.18
N ALA A 106 7.73 -5.80 -13.94
CA ALA A 106 8.51 -5.03 -12.99
C ALA A 106 9.88 -5.67 -12.70
N ILE A 107 9.93 -6.99 -12.49
CA ILE A 107 11.20 -7.70 -12.29
C ILE A 107 12.09 -7.60 -13.55
N CYS A 108 11.52 -7.83 -14.74
CA CYS A 108 12.25 -7.69 -16.00
C CYS A 108 12.82 -6.28 -16.18
N TRP A 109 12.03 -5.26 -15.85
CA TRP A 109 12.45 -3.87 -15.91
C TRP A 109 13.58 -3.58 -14.93
N LEU A 110 13.50 -4.07 -13.69
CA LEU A 110 14.58 -3.93 -12.70
C LEU A 110 15.91 -4.52 -13.19
N VAL A 111 15.85 -5.67 -13.86
CA VAL A 111 17.05 -6.29 -14.46
C VAL A 111 17.57 -5.49 -15.64
N ASN A 112 16.69 -5.06 -16.55
CA ASN A 112 17.07 -4.27 -17.72
C ASN A 112 17.65 -2.90 -17.35
N GLN A 113 17.22 -2.32 -16.23
CA GLN A 113 17.78 -1.08 -15.69
C GLN A 113 19.01 -1.32 -14.78
N HIS A 114 19.49 -2.56 -14.68
CA HIS A 114 20.63 -2.96 -13.85
C HIS A 114 20.47 -2.71 -12.34
N TYR A 115 19.23 -2.54 -11.84
CA TYR A 115 18.97 -2.51 -10.40
C TYR A 115 19.08 -3.90 -9.77
N LEU A 116 18.75 -4.93 -10.55
CA LEU A 116 18.92 -6.34 -10.22
C LEU A 116 19.81 -7.02 -11.28
N ASN A 117 20.60 -8.01 -10.87
CA ASN A 117 21.20 -8.97 -11.80
C ASN A 117 20.31 -10.23 -11.93
N SER A 118 20.64 -11.10 -12.89
CA SER A 118 19.86 -12.32 -13.17
C SER A 118 19.77 -13.28 -11.98
N VAL A 119 20.84 -13.42 -11.20
CA VAL A 119 20.88 -14.29 -10.02
C VAL A 119 19.98 -13.74 -8.91
N GLN A 120 20.00 -12.43 -8.68
CA GLN A 120 19.14 -11.77 -7.70
C GLN A 120 17.66 -11.84 -8.11
N ALA A 121 17.37 -11.68 -9.42
CA ALA A 121 16.03 -11.86 -9.94
C ALA A 121 15.54 -13.31 -9.80
N ALA A 122 16.40 -14.30 -10.03
CA ALA A 122 16.09 -15.71 -9.79
C ALA A 122 15.70 -15.98 -8.33
N SER A 123 16.50 -15.51 -7.36
CA SER A 123 16.18 -15.65 -5.94
C SER A 123 14.87 -14.94 -5.55
N LEU A 124 14.62 -13.76 -6.11
CA LEU A 124 13.35 -13.05 -5.89
C LEU A 124 12.15 -13.85 -6.43
N ILE A 125 12.28 -14.43 -7.62
CA ILE A 125 11.23 -15.23 -8.26
C ILE A 125 10.95 -16.50 -7.46
N GLU A 126 11.98 -17.14 -6.92
CA GLU A 126 11.86 -18.32 -6.05
C GLU A 126 11.03 -18.00 -4.80
N GLU A 127 11.37 -16.93 -4.08
CA GLU A 127 10.63 -16.48 -2.89
C GLU A 127 9.17 -16.12 -3.21
N LEU A 128 8.93 -15.43 -4.34
CA LEU A 128 7.57 -15.12 -4.78
C LEU A 128 6.76 -16.36 -5.17
N ALA A 129 7.41 -17.34 -5.79
CA ALA A 129 6.77 -18.58 -6.22
C ALA A 129 6.26 -19.38 -5.02
N GLU A 130 7.00 -19.44 -3.92
CA GLU A 130 6.55 -20.09 -2.68
C GLU A 130 5.25 -19.50 -2.15
N ASP A 131 5.12 -18.17 -2.09
CA ASP A 131 3.88 -17.53 -1.62
C ASP A 131 2.71 -17.76 -2.59
N VAL A 132 2.98 -17.74 -3.89
CA VAL A 132 1.94 -17.94 -4.91
C VAL A 132 1.45 -19.39 -4.88
N ILE A 133 2.35 -20.36 -4.88
CA ILE A 133 2.03 -21.78 -4.82
C ILE A 133 1.40 -22.14 -3.47
N GLY A 134 1.93 -21.64 -2.36
CA GLY A 134 1.37 -21.85 -1.02
C GLY A 134 -0.06 -21.34 -0.90
N SER A 135 -0.35 -20.16 -1.46
CA SER A 135 -1.73 -19.64 -1.51
C SER A 135 -2.65 -20.52 -2.36
N LEU A 136 -2.17 -21.03 -3.50
CA LEU A 136 -2.94 -21.92 -4.36
C LEU A 136 -3.21 -23.29 -3.70
N LEU A 137 -2.23 -23.87 -3.00
CA LEU A 137 -2.37 -25.14 -2.29
C LEU A 137 -3.44 -25.10 -1.18
N SER A 138 -3.76 -23.91 -0.68
CA SER A 138 -4.79 -23.70 0.33
C SER A 138 -6.22 -23.73 -0.24
N GLU A 139 -6.37 -23.63 -1.56
CA GLU A 139 -7.66 -23.62 -2.24
C GLU A 139 -8.24 -25.04 -2.43
N LYS A 140 -9.53 -25.19 -2.12
CA LYS A 140 -10.26 -26.48 -2.20
C LYS A 140 -11.25 -26.55 -3.36
N GLU A 141 -11.59 -25.40 -3.92
CA GLU A 141 -12.60 -25.24 -4.96
C GLU A 141 -12.05 -24.27 -6.00
N GLY A 142 -12.50 -24.41 -7.24
CA GLY A 142 -12.13 -23.49 -8.30
C GLY A 142 -12.17 -24.11 -9.69
N THR A 143 -11.90 -23.27 -10.67
CA THR A 143 -11.78 -23.66 -12.08
C THR A 143 -10.36 -23.43 -12.54
N TYR A 144 -9.89 -24.24 -13.49
CA TYR A 144 -8.57 -24.08 -14.06
C TYR A 144 -8.60 -24.33 -15.57
N GLN A 145 -7.67 -23.69 -16.26
CA GLN A 145 -7.44 -23.84 -17.69
C GLN A 145 -5.93 -23.77 -17.95
N LEU A 146 -5.41 -24.69 -18.76
CA LEU A 146 -4.05 -24.59 -19.28
C LEU A 146 -4.11 -23.92 -20.66
N LEU A 147 -3.45 -22.77 -20.79
CA LEU A 147 -3.25 -22.08 -22.06
C LEU A 147 -1.92 -22.56 -22.64
N GLU A 148 -1.98 -23.48 -23.60
CA GLU A 148 -0.82 -24.06 -24.29
C GLU A 148 -0.20 -23.14 -25.37
N THR A 149 -0.66 -21.89 -25.46
CA THR A 149 -0.01 -20.90 -26.34
C THR A 149 1.40 -20.60 -25.84
N ASN A 150 2.26 -19.99 -26.67
CA ASN A 150 3.67 -19.71 -26.37
C ASN A 150 3.93 -18.32 -25.70
N PRO A 151 3.32 -17.88 -24.57
CA PRO A 151 3.89 -16.74 -23.85
C PRO A 151 5.32 -17.01 -23.37
N SER A 152 5.70 -18.28 -23.15
CA SER A 152 6.99 -18.64 -22.56
C SER A 152 8.20 -18.49 -23.50
N GLU A 153 8.04 -18.45 -24.83
CA GLU A 153 9.18 -18.30 -25.75
C GLU A 153 9.82 -16.90 -25.66
N ASP A 154 9.01 -15.85 -25.48
CA ASP A 154 9.47 -14.45 -25.44
C ASP A 154 9.79 -13.94 -24.03
N LEU A 155 9.61 -14.77 -22.99
CA LEU A 155 9.83 -14.36 -21.60
C LEU A 155 11.32 -14.42 -21.22
N PRO A 156 11.92 -13.37 -20.64
CA PRO A 156 13.27 -13.43 -20.09
C PRO A 156 13.38 -14.42 -18.93
N LYS A 157 13.91 -15.62 -19.18
CA LYS A 157 13.98 -16.69 -18.16
C LYS A 157 15.17 -16.47 -17.22
N PHE A 158 14.88 -16.03 -16.00
CA PHE A 158 15.90 -15.88 -14.95
C PHE A 158 16.18 -17.18 -14.19
N CYS A 159 15.18 -18.05 -14.05
CA CYS A 159 15.29 -19.35 -13.39
C CYS A 159 14.29 -20.37 -13.95
N ARG A 160 14.51 -21.65 -13.60
CA ARG A 160 13.57 -22.76 -13.80
C ARG A 160 13.46 -23.50 -12.49
N LEU A 161 12.30 -23.44 -11.85
CA LEU A 161 12.09 -23.97 -10.52
C LEU A 161 11.35 -25.31 -10.59
N ASP A 162 11.80 -26.27 -9.79
CA ASP A 162 11.10 -27.55 -9.67
C ASP A 162 9.84 -27.35 -8.80
N LEU A 163 8.68 -27.57 -9.41
CA LEU A 163 7.39 -27.50 -8.73
C LEU A 163 7.33 -28.44 -7.51
N ARG A 164 7.97 -29.62 -7.59
CA ARG A 164 7.97 -30.58 -6.49
C ARG A 164 8.66 -30.00 -5.26
N THR A 165 9.84 -29.41 -5.45
CA THR A 165 10.61 -28.79 -4.35
C THR A 165 9.84 -27.64 -3.71
N ILE A 166 9.22 -26.77 -4.52
CA ILE A 166 8.41 -25.65 -3.99
C ILE A 166 7.22 -26.20 -3.19
N VAL A 167 6.50 -27.18 -3.73
CA VAL A 167 5.33 -27.78 -3.06
C VAL A 167 5.72 -28.45 -1.75
N GLU A 168 6.81 -29.23 -1.73
CA GLU A 168 7.35 -29.85 -0.52
C GLU A 168 7.67 -28.78 0.55
N HIS A 169 8.34 -27.69 0.15
CA HIS A 169 8.66 -26.57 1.05
C HIS A 169 7.40 -25.89 1.62
N CYS A 170 6.39 -25.62 0.78
CA CYS A 170 5.13 -25.04 1.23
C CYS A 170 4.41 -25.93 2.26
N TYR A 171 4.43 -27.25 2.08
CA TYR A 171 3.82 -28.18 3.03
C TYR A 171 4.53 -28.19 4.39
N GLU A 172 5.86 -28.16 4.40
CA GLU A 172 6.65 -28.07 5.64
C GLU A 172 6.29 -26.79 6.42
N GLN A 173 6.24 -25.64 5.74
CA GLN A 173 5.86 -24.37 6.35
C GLN A 173 4.45 -24.39 6.97
N LEU A 174 3.46 -24.96 6.25
CA LEU A 174 2.09 -25.09 6.77
C LEU A 174 2.02 -26.00 8.01
N GLN A 175 2.76 -27.11 8.04
CA GLN A 175 2.80 -28.02 9.19
C GLN A 175 3.45 -27.38 10.43
N HIS A 176 4.50 -26.58 10.24
CA HIS A 176 5.15 -25.85 11.32
C HIS A 176 4.27 -24.74 11.93
N GLN A 177 3.41 -24.11 11.13
CA GLN A 177 2.43 -23.14 11.62
C GLN A 177 1.34 -23.81 12.49
N HIS A 178 0.90 -25.01 12.13
CA HIS A 178 -0.07 -25.78 12.94
C HIS A 178 0.52 -26.34 14.24
N SER A 179 1.82 -26.64 14.26
CA SER A 179 2.52 -27.10 15.47
C SER A 179 2.84 -25.96 16.45
N SER A 180 2.90 -24.71 15.98
CA SER A 180 3.22 -23.54 16.81
C SER A 180 1.98 -22.87 17.43
N ASN A 181 0.77 -23.19 16.95
CA ASN A 181 -0.50 -22.65 17.46
C ASN A 181 -1.25 -23.58 18.44
N SER A 182 -0.62 -24.66 18.93
CA SER A 182 -1.18 -25.58 19.92
C SER A 182 -0.37 -25.58 21.23
N LYS A 183 -0.34 -24.44 21.92
CA LYS A 183 -0.04 -24.42 23.36
C LYS A 183 -1.19 -23.73 24.10
N PRO A 184 -1.83 -24.39 25.08
CA PRO A 184 -2.80 -23.71 25.93
C PRO A 184 -2.04 -22.65 26.75
N VAL A 185 -2.62 -21.45 26.81
CA VAL A 185 -2.16 -20.36 27.66
C VAL A 185 -2.29 -20.82 29.12
N ASN A 186 -1.21 -21.35 29.68
CA ASN A 186 -1.04 -21.50 31.12
C ASN A 186 -0.64 -20.13 31.68
N ASN A 187 -1.63 -19.45 32.24
CA ASN A 187 -1.50 -18.19 32.96
C ASN A 187 -0.73 -18.42 34.29
N PRO A 188 0.50 -17.90 34.48
CA PRO A 188 1.27 -18.20 35.68
C PRO A 188 1.26 -17.00 36.63
N TYR A 189 0.09 -16.67 37.19
CA TYR A 189 0.00 -15.91 38.44
C TYR A 189 -1.19 -16.40 39.25
N SER A 190 -0.96 -17.45 40.03
CA SER A 190 -1.81 -17.85 41.16
C SER A 190 -0.91 -18.52 42.18
N SER A 191 -0.47 -17.74 43.16
CA SER A 191 0.03 -18.24 44.43
C SER A 191 -0.54 -17.37 45.54
N ASN A 192 -1.49 -17.98 46.25
CA ASN A 192 -2.17 -17.46 47.43
C ASN A 192 -1.21 -17.10 48.55
N SER A 193 -1.55 -16.08 49.34
CA SER A 193 -1.21 -15.97 50.75
C SER A 193 -2.33 -15.20 51.47
N VAL A 194 -3.16 -15.96 52.19
CA VAL A 194 -4.13 -15.51 53.22
C VAL A 194 -3.31 -15.46 54.54
N VAL A 195 -3.44 -14.58 55.55
CA VAL A 195 -4.54 -14.14 56.47
C VAL A 195 -3.94 -13.04 57.43
N PRO A 196 -4.60 -12.43 58.46
CA PRO A 196 -6.01 -12.01 58.72
C PRO A 196 -6.22 -10.55 59.24
N ILE A 197 -7.46 -10.04 59.05
CA ILE A 197 -8.40 -9.30 59.95
C ILE A 197 -7.90 -8.15 60.87
N GLY A 198 -8.56 -6.97 60.78
CA GLY A 198 -8.79 -6.11 61.96
C GLY A 198 -9.16 -4.63 61.76
N ASN A 199 -10.47 -4.34 61.76
CA ASN A 199 -11.18 -3.19 62.37
C ASN A 199 -11.41 -1.81 61.66
N SER A 200 -12.72 -1.48 61.67
CA SER A 200 -13.43 -0.20 61.91
C SER A 200 -13.60 0.89 60.83
N THR A 201 -14.76 0.82 60.14
CA THR A 201 -15.95 1.75 60.09
C THR A 201 -15.81 3.31 60.11
N PRO A 202 -16.84 4.09 59.69
CA PRO A 202 -16.77 4.99 58.52
C PRO A 202 -17.25 6.43 58.82
N LEU A 203 -17.41 7.31 57.81
CA LEU A 203 -18.36 8.45 57.92
C LEU A 203 -18.91 8.97 56.57
N ASN A 204 -20.22 8.79 56.43
CA ASN A 204 -21.29 9.68 55.93
C ASN A 204 -21.35 10.28 54.51
N SER A 205 -22.43 9.83 53.86
CA SER A 205 -23.38 10.46 52.93
C SER A 205 -23.95 11.83 53.35
N ILE A 206 -24.52 12.57 52.37
CA ILE A 206 -25.85 13.24 52.32
C ILE A 206 -25.96 13.88 50.91
N HIS A 207 -26.88 13.46 50.01
CA HIS A 207 -28.25 14.00 49.74
C HIS A 207 -28.25 15.50 49.36
N GLU A 208 -29.05 16.08 48.45
CA GLU A 208 -30.15 15.67 47.57
C GLU A 208 -30.45 16.86 46.61
N SER A 209 -31.30 16.62 45.61
CA SER A 209 -31.89 17.48 44.56
C SER A 209 -32.39 18.89 44.93
N SER A 210 -32.56 19.77 43.92
CA SER A 210 -33.83 20.49 43.61
C SER A 210 -33.79 21.37 42.35
N LEU A 211 -34.95 21.47 41.68
CA LEU A 211 -35.31 22.24 40.49
C LEU A 211 -35.49 23.76 40.76
N ASN A 212 -35.36 24.62 39.72
CA ASN A 212 -36.48 25.36 39.10
C ASN A 212 -36.06 26.57 38.23
N ASN A 213 -36.71 26.64 37.06
CA ASN A 213 -37.33 27.78 36.36
C ASN A 213 -36.59 29.11 36.18
N SER A 214 -36.51 29.60 34.93
CA SER A 214 -37.55 30.48 34.33
C SER A 214 -37.13 31.04 32.95
N ALA A 215 -38.07 31.00 31.99
CA ALA A 215 -38.06 31.77 30.74
C ALA A 215 -38.61 33.21 31.00
N PRO A 216 -38.66 34.15 30.03
CA PRO A 216 -39.62 34.06 28.91
C PRO A 216 -39.15 34.56 27.53
N LEU A 217 -39.99 34.20 26.56
CA LEU A 217 -40.03 34.49 25.13
C LEU A 217 -40.54 35.93 24.85
N GLU A 218 -40.23 36.52 23.67
CA GLU A 218 -41.20 36.76 22.58
C GLU A 218 -40.76 37.77 21.48
N GLN A 219 -40.87 37.29 20.23
CA GLN A 219 -41.53 37.87 19.05
C GLN A 219 -40.98 39.09 18.26
N ARG A 220 -40.63 38.77 16.98
CA ARG A 220 -41.01 39.40 15.69
C ARG A 220 -40.80 40.90 15.47
N PHE A 221 -40.00 41.23 14.43
CA PHE A 221 -40.39 42.17 13.36
C PHE A 221 -39.76 41.78 12.01
N GLN A 222 -40.60 41.67 10.98
CA GLN A 222 -40.23 41.63 9.57
C GLN A 222 -40.05 43.07 9.06
N HIS A 223 -38.97 43.35 8.33
CA HIS A 223 -38.95 44.42 7.33
C HIS A 223 -38.04 44.04 6.16
N HIS A 224 -38.65 44.01 4.98
CA HIS A 224 -37.99 43.98 3.68
C HIS A 224 -37.45 45.38 3.36
N THR A 225 -36.18 45.53 2.98
CA THR A 225 -35.78 46.24 1.73
C THR A 225 -34.29 46.10 1.42
N SER A 226 -34.02 46.06 0.10
CA SER A 226 -32.74 46.33 -0.58
C SER A 226 -31.73 45.18 -0.66
N VAL A 227 -32.00 44.34 -1.66
CA VAL A 227 -31.04 43.52 -2.40
C VAL A 227 -29.83 44.37 -2.80
N ASN A 228 -28.68 44.12 -2.18
CA ASN A 228 -27.39 44.45 -2.78
C ASN A 228 -26.74 43.13 -3.18
N GLN A 229 -26.90 42.75 -4.45
CA GLN A 229 -26.19 41.61 -5.02
C GLN A 229 -24.71 42.00 -5.15
N GLN A 230 -23.93 41.75 -4.09
CA GLN A 230 -22.50 41.56 -4.26
C GLN A 230 -22.30 40.24 -5.01
N PRO A 231 -21.45 40.22 -6.05
CA PRO A 231 -21.13 38.98 -6.75
C PRO A 231 -20.52 38.03 -5.73
N THR A 232 -21.15 36.89 -5.51
CA THR A 232 -20.57 35.79 -4.74
C THR A 232 -19.31 35.36 -5.48
N SER A 233 -18.15 35.86 -5.04
CA SER A 233 -16.86 35.33 -5.47
C SER A 233 -16.89 33.84 -5.21
N THR A 234 -16.86 33.03 -6.27
CA THR A 234 -16.65 31.60 -6.15
C THR A 234 -15.27 31.39 -5.54
N SER A 235 -15.22 31.30 -4.21
CA SER A 235 -14.00 31.05 -3.44
C SER A 235 -13.41 29.73 -3.94
N LYS A 236 -12.31 29.82 -4.68
CA LYS A 236 -11.58 28.66 -5.18
C LYS A 236 -11.10 27.83 -3.98
N THR A 237 -11.53 26.57 -3.91
CA THR A 237 -11.03 25.62 -2.91
C THR A 237 -9.73 24.99 -3.43
N TYR A 238 -8.63 25.17 -2.71
CA TYR A 238 -7.33 24.58 -3.05
C TYR A 238 -7.20 23.19 -2.44
N LYS A 239 -6.78 22.22 -3.25
CA LYS A 239 -6.51 20.85 -2.78
C LYS A 239 -5.08 20.75 -2.27
N ILE A 240 -4.92 20.34 -1.02
CA ILE A 240 -3.62 20.17 -0.37
C ILE A 240 -3.43 18.69 -0.05
N ALA A 241 -2.39 18.07 -0.60
CA ALA A 241 -2.01 16.71 -0.23
C ALA A 241 -0.98 16.77 0.91
N CYS A 242 -1.23 16.04 2.00
CA CYS A 242 -0.34 15.95 3.15
C CYS A 242 0.18 14.52 3.26
N ILE A 243 1.48 14.33 3.17
CA ILE A 243 2.13 13.02 3.15
C ILE A 243 3.05 12.94 4.37
N ASP A 244 2.71 12.07 5.31
CA ASP A 244 3.44 11.90 6.58
C ASP A 244 3.01 10.56 7.20
N ASP A 245 3.93 9.75 7.72
CA ASP A 245 3.60 8.48 8.38
C ASP A 245 3.00 8.68 9.79
N SER A 246 3.20 9.86 10.38
CA SER A 246 2.61 10.23 11.66
C SER A 246 1.17 10.73 11.47
N THR A 247 0.22 9.88 11.86
CA THR A 247 -1.21 10.25 11.91
C THR A 247 -1.47 11.48 12.79
N SER A 248 -0.68 11.68 13.84
CA SER A 248 -0.76 12.87 14.70
C SER A 248 -0.40 14.16 13.95
N VAL A 249 0.65 14.14 13.11
CA VAL A 249 1.03 15.30 12.30
C VAL A 249 -0.02 15.57 11.22
N LEU A 250 -0.51 14.53 10.54
CA LEU A 250 -1.57 14.66 9.55
C LEU A 250 -2.83 15.30 10.14
N ASN A 251 -3.27 14.83 11.31
CA ASN A 251 -4.44 15.38 12.01
C ASN A 251 -4.22 16.84 12.44
N ALA A 252 -3.01 17.18 12.91
CA ALA A 252 -2.67 18.56 13.26
C ALA A 252 -2.71 19.49 12.04
N ILE A 253 -2.13 19.07 10.91
CA ILE A 253 -2.18 19.83 9.65
C ILE A 253 -3.63 20.01 9.18
N ASN A 254 -4.43 18.94 9.22
CA ASN A 254 -5.84 18.99 8.81
C ASN A 254 -6.64 19.97 9.68
N SER A 255 -6.44 19.95 11.01
CA SER A 255 -7.08 20.89 11.92
C SER A 255 -6.60 22.34 11.70
N PHE A 256 -5.31 22.55 11.45
CA PHE A 256 -4.78 23.89 11.17
C PHE A 256 -5.26 24.48 9.84
N LEU A 257 -5.67 23.63 8.89
CA LEU A 257 -6.17 24.01 7.57
C LEU A 257 -7.69 23.83 7.42
N GLU A 258 -8.42 23.75 8.54
CA GLU A 258 -9.89 23.61 8.59
C GLU A 258 -10.59 24.93 8.18
N ASP A 259 -10.36 25.37 6.95
CA ASP A 259 -10.90 26.56 6.30
C ASP A 259 -11.65 26.14 5.03
N LYS A 260 -12.74 26.83 4.68
CA LYS A 260 -13.55 26.53 3.47
C LYS A 260 -12.76 26.68 2.15
N SER A 261 -11.61 27.36 2.21
CA SER A 261 -10.70 27.59 1.08
C SER A 261 -9.78 26.41 0.82
N PHE A 262 -9.71 25.41 1.70
CA PHE A 262 -8.84 24.25 1.56
C PHE A 262 -9.61 22.93 1.55
N SER A 263 -9.15 22.00 0.73
CA SER A 263 -9.53 20.59 0.77
C SER A 263 -8.26 19.78 1.04
N VAL A 264 -8.12 19.29 2.26
CA VAL A 264 -6.93 18.56 2.70
C VAL A 264 -7.14 17.06 2.46
N VAL A 265 -6.17 16.43 1.79
CA VAL A 265 -6.12 14.97 1.63
C VAL A 265 -4.91 14.45 2.39
N MET A 266 -5.17 13.64 3.41
CA MET A 266 -4.13 13.02 4.24
C MET A 266 -3.70 11.69 3.64
N ILE A 267 -2.40 11.48 3.49
CA ILE A 267 -1.79 10.27 2.95
C ILE A 267 -0.78 9.74 3.97
N ASN A 268 -1.16 8.69 4.70
CA ASN A 268 -0.35 8.12 5.78
C ASN A 268 0.59 7.00 5.32
N ASP A 269 0.46 6.55 4.07
CA ASP A 269 1.29 5.51 3.48
C ASP A 269 2.18 6.14 2.40
N PRO A 270 3.47 6.38 2.70
CA PRO A 270 4.42 6.98 1.77
C PRO A 270 4.56 6.19 0.47
N VAL A 271 4.41 4.87 0.51
CA VAL A 271 4.55 3.99 -0.66
C VAL A 271 3.40 4.20 -1.65
N ARG A 272 2.21 4.56 -1.14
CA ARG A 272 1.02 4.89 -1.95
C ARG A 272 0.92 6.36 -2.30
N ALA A 273 1.76 7.23 -1.72
CA ALA A 273 1.63 8.67 -1.82
C ALA A 273 1.63 9.19 -3.26
N LEU A 274 2.53 8.70 -4.09
CA LEU A 274 2.67 9.20 -5.46
C LEU A 274 1.45 8.86 -6.33
N MET A 275 0.91 7.63 -6.21
CA MET A 275 -0.34 7.24 -6.89
C MET A 275 -1.53 8.09 -6.46
N GLN A 276 -1.65 8.33 -5.15
CA GLN A 276 -2.72 9.17 -4.63
C GLN A 276 -2.58 10.61 -5.12
N VAL A 277 -1.37 11.19 -5.11
CA VAL A 277 -1.10 12.53 -5.63
C VAL A 277 -1.45 12.65 -7.12
N ILE A 278 -1.11 11.65 -7.94
CA ILE A 278 -1.50 11.59 -9.37
C ILE A 278 -3.02 11.67 -9.54
N ARG A 279 -3.78 10.95 -8.71
CA ARG A 279 -5.24 10.93 -8.75
C ARG A 279 -5.85 12.24 -8.25
N ILE A 280 -5.34 12.77 -7.12
CA ILE A 280 -5.86 13.96 -6.45
C ILE A 280 -5.58 15.22 -7.27
N LYS A 281 -4.41 15.29 -7.93
CA LYS A 281 -3.88 16.49 -8.61
C LYS A 281 -3.96 17.71 -7.69
N PRO A 282 -3.19 17.71 -6.58
CA PRO A 282 -3.25 18.79 -5.59
C PRO A 282 -2.65 20.09 -6.13
N ASP A 283 -3.11 21.20 -5.59
CA ASP A 283 -2.57 22.53 -5.82
C ASP A 283 -1.30 22.78 -5.00
N LEU A 284 -1.11 22.06 -3.89
CA LEU A 284 0.10 22.10 -3.05
C LEU A 284 0.30 20.77 -2.33
N ILE A 285 1.57 20.39 -2.13
CA ILE A 285 1.96 19.16 -1.42
C ILE A 285 2.77 19.54 -0.18
N LEU A 286 2.33 19.07 0.98
CA LEU A 286 3.09 19.04 2.22
C LEU A 286 3.68 17.64 2.37
N LEU A 287 5.00 17.54 2.40
CA LEU A 287 5.71 16.26 2.30
C LEU A 287 6.70 16.10 3.44
N ASP A 288 6.48 15.14 4.33
CA ASP A 288 7.44 14.80 5.36
C ASP A 288 8.75 14.29 4.76
N VAL A 289 9.87 14.64 5.40
CA VAL A 289 11.21 14.18 5.01
C VAL A 289 11.53 12.82 5.60
N ALA A 290 11.15 12.59 6.86
CA ALA A 290 11.66 11.50 7.69
C ALA A 290 10.63 10.38 7.85
N MET A 291 10.31 9.71 6.74
CA MET A 291 9.33 8.61 6.73
C MET A 291 10.02 7.23 6.70
N PRO A 292 9.46 6.20 7.37
CA PRO A 292 9.90 4.83 7.26
C PRO A 292 9.77 4.34 5.81
N ASN A 293 10.77 3.60 5.35
CA ASN A 293 10.79 2.94 4.04
C ASN A 293 10.82 3.87 2.81
N LEU A 294 10.67 5.19 2.92
CA LEU A 294 10.78 6.14 1.80
C LEU A 294 11.31 7.51 2.27
N ASP A 295 12.44 7.96 1.73
CA ASP A 295 12.97 9.31 1.99
C ASP A 295 12.10 10.35 1.27
N GLY A 296 11.58 11.35 1.99
CA GLY A 296 10.78 12.42 1.40
C GLY A 296 11.50 13.19 0.28
N TYR A 297 12.83 13.32 0.35
CA TYR A 297 13.61 13.94 -0.73
C TYR A 297 13.54 13.14 -2.04
N GLU A 298 13.51 11.80 -1.94
CA GLU A 298 13.35 10.93 -3.10
C GLU A 298 11.96 11.08 -3.72
N LEU A 299 10.91 11.09 -2.89
CA LEU A 299 9.54 11.31 -3.36
C LEU A 299 9.38 12.69 -4.01
N CYS A 300 10.00 13.74 -3.46
CA CYS A 300 10.06 15.06 -4.07
C CYS A 300 10.70 15.02 -5.47
N SER A 301 11.83 14.33 -5.61
CA SER A 301 12.52 14.18 -6.89
C SER A 301 11.66 13.44 -7.92
N LEU A 302 10.96 12.37 -7.52
CA LEU A 302 10.04 11.62 -8.38
C LEU A 302 8.88 12.49 -8.85
N LEU A 303 8.25 13.26 -7.94
CA LEU A 303 7.19 14.20 -8.28
C LEU A 303 7.67 15.24 -9.29
N ARG A 304 8.90 15.76 -9.14
CA ARG A 304 9.47 16.76 -10.07
C ARG A 304 9.76 16.23 -11.46
N LYS A 305 10.08 14.95 -11.60
CA LYS A 305 10.25 14.28 -12.90
C LYS A 305 8.91 14.07 -13.61
N HIS A 306 7.80 14.05 -12.89
CA HIS A 306 6.47 13.89 -13.46
C HIS A 306 5.94 15.22 -14.02
N SER A 307 5.55 15.24 -15.31
CA SER A 307 5.12 16.46 -16.01
C SER A 307 3.97 17.20 -15.32
N LEU A 308 3.01 16.48 -14.75
CA LEU A 308 1.88 17.06 -14.00
C LEU A 308 2.29 17.88 -12.78
N PHE A 309 3.43 17.57 -12.14
CA PHE A 309 3.82 18.17 -10.86
C PHE A 309 5.10 18.99 -10.94
N LYS A 310 5.58 19.25 -12.17
CA LYS A 310 6.77 20.07 -12.42
C LYS A 310 6.69 21.45 -11.74
N HIS A 311 5.49 22.01 -11.66
CA HIS A 311 5.23 23.34 -11.08
C HIS A 311 4.38 23.33 -9.81
N THR A 312 3.88 22.18 -9.38
CA THR A 312 3.10 22.09 -8.14
C THR A 312 4.01 22.40 -6.95
N PRO A 313 3.67 23.37 -6.07
CA PRO A 313 4.42 23.63 -4.86
C PRO A 313 4.60 22.37 -4.01
N ILE A 314 5.85 22.06 -3.65
CA ILE A 314 6.17 20.98 -2.70
C ILE A 314 6.89 21.63 -1.52
N ILE A 315 6.28 21.57 -0.35
CA ILE A 315 6.84 22.07 0.89
C ILE A 315 7.29 20.87 1.70
N MET A 316 8.60 20.78 1.93
CA MET A 316 9.13 19.71 2.76
C MET A 316 8.85 20.04 4.24
N VAL A 317 8.33 19.08 4.98
CA VAL A 317 8.05 19.19 6.42
C VAL A 317 9.07 18.30 7.13
N THR A 318 9.76 18.79 8.17
CA THR A 318 10.84 18.01 8.80
C THR A 318 11.11 18.41 10.24
N GLY A 319 11.67 17.52 11.05
CA GLY A 319 12.26 17.86 12.35
C GLY A 319 13.71 18.38 12.29
N ASN A 320 14.43 18.22 11.17
CA ASN A 320 15.85 18.57 11.06
C ASN A 320 16.08 19.78 10.14
N THR A 321 16.79 20.80 10.61
CA THR A 321 16.98 22.08 9.88
C THR A 321 18.43 22.43 9.57
N GLY A 322 19.29 21.41 9.58
CA GLY A 322 20.68 21.54 9.20
C GLY A 322 20.85 22.23 7.85
N PHE A 323 21.98 22.92 7.66
CA PHE A 323 22.35 23.53 6.38
C PHE A 323 22.27 22.51 5.22
N LEU A 324 22.69 21.28 5.48
CA LEU A 324 22.68 20.17 4.52
C LEU A 324 21.27 19.78 4.07
N ASP A 325 20.28 19.78 4.97
CA ASP A 325 18.89 19.45 4.64
C ASP A 325 18.27 20.49 3.70
N ARG A 326 18.54 21.78 3.96
CA ARG A 326 18.08 22.87 3.08
C ARG A 326 18.74 22.82 1.71
N ALA A 327 20.03 22.47 1.64
CA ALA A 327 20.71 22.26 0.37
C ALA A 327 20.11 21.08 -0.40
N LYS A 328 19.88 19.93 0.27
CA LYS A 328 19.27 18.74 -0.34
C LYS A 328 17.85 19.02 -0.85
N ALA A 329 17.02 19.72 -0.07
CA ALA A 329 15.67 20.14 -0.47
C ALA A 329 15.69 20.95 -1.77
N LYS A 330 16.62 21.91 -1.88
CA LYS A 330 16.76 22.76 -3.07
C LYS A 330 17.22 21.95 -4.28
N LEU A 331 18.16 21.01 -4.09
CA LEU A 331 18.66 20.15 -5.17
C LEU A 331 17.57 19.24 -5.75
N VAL A 332 16.67 18.72 -4.93
CA VAL A 332 15.54 17.90 -5.40
C VAL A 332 14.36 18.70 -5.93
N GLY A 333 14.44 20.04 -5.90
CA GLY A 333 13.43 20.94 -6.47
C GLY A 333 12.26 21.27 -5.53
N ALA A 334 12.43 21.15 -4.21
CA ALA A 334 11.41 21.61 -3.26
C ALA A 334 11.15 23.11 -3.40
N SER A 335 9.90 23.52 -3.23
CA SER A 335 9.46 24.92 -3.32
C SER A 335 9.66 25.68 -2.02
N GLY A 336 9.62 24.97 -0.90
CA GLY A 336 9.73 25.55 0.43
C GLY A 336 9.99 24.48 1.50
N TYR A 337 10.06 24.94 2.75
CA TYR A 337 10.42 24.12 3.89
C TYR A 337 9.67 24.60 5.14
N LEU A 338 9.12 23.66 5.91
CA LEU A 338 8.43 23.89 7.17
C LEU A 338 9.05 23.01 8.25
N THR A 339 9.45 23.63 9.36
CA THR A 339 10.13 22.94 10.46
C THR A 339 9.14 22.47 11.52
N LYS A 340 9.26 21.21 11.94
CA LYS A 340 8.57 20.62 13.09
C LYS A 340 9.36 20.94 14.37
N PRO A 341 8.68 21.27 15.48
CA PRO A 341 7.24 21.55 15.56
C PRO A 341 6.89 22.91 14.92
N PHE A 342 5.70 23.01 14.33
CA PHE A 342 5.14 24.25 13.77
C PHE A 342 3.76 24.53 14.36
N ASN A 343 3.34 25.79 14.36
CA ASN A 343 1.97 26.17 14.70
C ASN A 343 1.13 26.49 13.45
N GLN A 344 -0.16 26.78 13.65
CA GLN A 344 -1.09 27.11 12.58
C GLN A 344 -0.63 28.31 11.74
N SER A 345 -0.08 29.36 12.37
CA SER A 345 0.39 30.57 11.67
C SER A 345 1.55 30.28 10.73
N ASP A 346 2.52 29.47 11.18
CA ASP A 346 3.66 29.05 10.35
C ASP A 346 3.19 28.29 9.10
N LEU A 347 2.24 27.36 9.29
CA LEU A 347 1.67 26.56 8.22
C LEU A 347 0.87 27.41 7.22
N LEU A 348 -0.03 28.27 7.70
CA LEU A 348 -0.83 29.13 6.83
C LEU A 348 0.06 30.09 6.04
N LYS A 349 1.08 30.68 6.68
CA LYS A 349 2.03 31.58 6.04
C LYS A 349 2.74 30.91 4.86
N ILE A 350 3.19 29.66 5.02
CA ILE A 350 3.86 28.94 3.93
C ILE A 350 2.88 28.49 2.85
N VAL A 351 1.69 28.03 3.21
CA VAL A 351 0.66 27.62 2.26
C VAL A 351 0.23 28.80 1.38
N PHE A 352 -0.14 29.93 1.98
CA PHE A 352 -0.56 31.12 1.23
C PHE A 352 0.56 31.75 0.40
N LYS A 353 1.83 31.64 0.84
CA LYS A 353 2.97 32.09 0.05
C LYS A 353 3.09 31.35 -1.29
N HIS A 354 2.63 30.10 -1.34
CA HIS A 354 2.86 29.20 -2.47
C HIS A 354 1.61 28.89 -3.30
N LEU A 355 0.42 29.13 -2.76
CA LEU A 355 -0.83 29.11 -3.52
C LEU A 355 -1.09 30.46 -4.21
N LYS A 356 -1.66 30.43 -5.42
CA LYS A 356 -1.97 31.61 -6.23
C LYS A 356 -3.46 31.71 -6.53
#